data_AF-A0A524K303-F1
#
_entry.id   AF-A0A524K303-F1
#
_cell.length_a   1.000
_cell.length_b   1.000
_cell.length_c   1.000
_cell.angle_alpha   90.00
_cell.angle_beta   90.00
_cell.angle_gamma   90.00
#
_symmetry.space_group_name_H-M   'P 1'
#
loop_
_entity.id
_entity.type
_entity.pdbx_description
1 polymer ?
#
loop_
_entity_poly.entity_id
_entity_poly.type
_entity_poly.pdbx_seq_one_letter_code
_entity_poly.pdbx_strand_id
1 'polypeptide(L)'
;MTNQEIANVFDKAAFFLSLKDENEFKVSAYFKAAKSIRELPGAIEDILLAGEDLTKIEGIGKILAQKVEDLVILGSLKILDELLFEFPESLFGMSQIKGIGPKTIFKIFDTHKIKSLVELKQFLQRGEKLAVATPYECKIKEFFKI
;
A
#
# COMPACT_ATOMS: atom_id res chain seq x y z
N MET A 1 -2.78 -18.77 -5.21
CA MET A 1 -2.67 -17.30 -5.22
C MET A 1 -1.24 -16.92 -5.54
N THR A 2 -1.00 -16.07 -6.54
CA THR A 2 0.37 -15.80 -7.01
C THR A 2 1.16 -14.91 -6.03
N ASN A 3 2.50 -15.03 -6.04
CA ASN A 3 3.38 -14.17 -5.24
C ASN A 3 3.12 -12.67 -5.50
N GLN A 4 2.77 -12.30 -6.73
CA GLN A 4 2.42 -10.92 -7.08
C GLN A 4 1.15 -10.44 -6.37
N GLU A 5 0.13 -11.28 -6.27
CA GLU A 5 -1.11 -10.95 -5.56
C GLU A 5 -0.86 -10.77 -4.07
N ILE A 6 -0.09 -11.68 -3.46
CA ILE A 6 0.34 -11.57 -2.05
C ILE A 6 1.07 -10.24 -1.84
N ALA A 7 2.10 -9.96 -2.66
CA ALA A 7 2.87 -8.73 -2.56
C ALA A 7 1.99 -7.48 -2.67
N ASN A 8 1.03 -7.47 -3.60
CA ASN A 8 0.12 -6.34 -3.79
C ASN A 8 -0.81 -6.12 -2.59
N VAL A 9 -1.28 -7.18 -1.94
CA VAL A 9 -2.07 -7.09 -0.70
C VAL A 9 -1.23 -6.49 0.43
N PHE A 10 0.03 -6.92 0.57
CA PHE A 10 0.94 -6.36 1.58
C PHE A 10 1.31 -4.90 1.29
N ASP A 11 1.52 -4.52 0.02
CA ASP A 11 1.74 -3.13 -0.38
C ASP A 11 0.52 -2.24 -0.07
N LYS A 12 -0.70 -2.75 -0.33
CA LYS A 12 -1.95 -2.06 0.07
C LYS A 12 -2.00 -1.88 1.59
N ALA A 13 -1.77 -2.95 2.36
CA ALA A 13 -1.77 -2.88 3.82
C ALA A 13 -0.74 -1.88 4.34
N ALA A 14 0.49 -1.90 3.81
CA ALA A 14 1.56 -0.95 4.17
C ALA A 14 1.14 0.50 3.90
N PHE A 15 0.52 0.74 2.73
CA PHE A 15 0.01 2.05 2.34
C PHE A 15 -1.03 2.58 3.33
N PHE A 16 -2.08 1.80 3.62
CA PHE A 16 -3.14 2.22 4.54
C PHE A 16 -2.65 2.37 5.99
N LEU A 17 -1.76 1.49 6.45
CA LEU A 17 -1.10 1.65 7.74
C LEU A 17 -0.33 2.97 7.80
N SER A 18 0.36 3.34 6.72
CA SER A 18 1.06 4.61 6.65
C SER A 18 0.12 5.82 6.64
N LEU A 19 -1.12 5.69 6.16
CA LEU A 19 -2.12 6.77 6.24
C LEU A 19 -2.59 6.99 7.68
N LYS A 20 -2.70 5.92 8.46
CA LYS A 20 -3.10 5.97 9.88
C LYS A 20 -1.99 6.53 10.81
N ASP A 21 -0.85 6.91 10.25
CA ASP A 21 0.37 7.28 10.98
C ASP A 21 0.76 6.21 12.02
N GLU A 22 0.52 4.93 11.67
CA GLU A 22 0.97 3.81 12.48
C GLU A 22 2.50 3.74 12.51
N ASN A 23 3.01 2.88 13.39
CA ASN A 23 4.45 2.74 13.62
C ASN A 23 5.24 2.51 12.31
N GLU A 24 6.19 3.42 12.03
CA GLU A 24 7.02 3.41 10.80
C GLU A 24 7.81 2.09 10.63
N PHE A 25 8.16 1.41 11.72
CA PHE A 25 8.77 0.08 11.68
C PHE A 25 7.82 -0.98 11.13
N LYS A 26 6.53 -0.95 11.54
CA LYS A 26 5.51 -1.87 11.01
C LYS A 26 5.32 -1.61 9.52
N VAL A 27 5.07 -0.37 9.12
CA VAL A 27 4.88 0.03 7.71
C VAL A 27 6.06 -0.44 6.85
N SER A 28 7.28 -0.18 7.30
CA SER A 28 8.50 -0.60 6.60
C SER A 28 8.62 -2.13 6.51
N ALA A 29 8.19 -2.86 7.54
CA ALA A 29 8.22 -4.32 7.54
C ALA A 29 7.25 -4.90 6.49
N TYR A 30 6.04 -4.33 6.35
CA TYR A 30 5.11 -4.74 5.29
C TYR A 30 5.66 -4.44 3.88
N PHE A 31 6.26 -3.27 3.66
CA PHE A 31 6.90 -2.95 2.37
C PHE A 31 8.06 -3.90 2.05
N LYS A 32 8.91 -4.20 3.04
CA LYS A 32 10.01 -5.15 2.88
C LYS A 32 9.48 -6.54 2.56
N ALA A 33 8.47 -7.02 3.29
CA ALA A 33 7.84 -8.30 3.01
C ALA A 33 7.24 -8.35 1.60
N ALA A 34 6.46 -7.34 1.18
CA ALA A 34 5.90 -7.27 -0.17
C ALA A 34 6.99 -7.37 -1.25
N LYS A 35 8.11 -6.67 -1.05
CA LYS A 35 9.27 -6.73 -1.95
C LYS A 35 9.89 -8.13 -1.99
N SER A 36 10.21 -8.71 -0.83
CA SER A 36 10.83 -10.03 -0.74
C SER A 36 9.95 -11.13 -1.33
N ILE A 37 8.64 -11.05 -1.13
CA ILE A 37 7.66 -11.98 -1.70
C ILE A 37 7.64 -11.87 -3.24
N ARG A 38 7.72 -10.65 -3.77
CA ARG A 38 7.73 -10.40 -5.22
C ARG A 38 9.01 -10.91 -5.89
N GLU A 39 10.14 -10.79 -5.21
CA GLU A 39 11.46 -11.22 -5.70
C GLU A 39 11.76 -12.69 -5.41
N LEU A 40 10.88 -13.38 -4.69
CA LEU A 40 11.07 -14.78 -4.31
C LEU A 40 11.10 -15.68 -5.55
N PRO A 41 12.14 -16.53 -5.71
CA PRO A 41 12.30 -17.38 -6.90
C PRO A 41 11.37 -18.60 -6.93
N GLY A 42 10.61 -18.86 -5.87
CA GLY A 42 9.64 -19.96 -5.77
C GLY A 42 8.26 -19.46 -5.35
N ALA A 43 7.21 -20.25 -5.60
CA ALA A 43 5.87 -19.89 -5.15
C ALA A 43 5.77 -20.04 -3.62
N ILE A 44 5.17 -19.06 -2.96
CA ILE A 44 4.93 -19.12 -1.51
C ILE A 44 4.03 -20.32 -1.16
N GLU A 45 3.11 -20.67 -2.05
CA GLU A 45 2.25 -21.84 -1.90
C GLU A 45 3.07 -23.13 -1.79
N ASP A 46 4.13 -23.29 -2.59
CA ASP A 46 4.99 -24.49 -2.54
C ASP A 46 5.78 -24.56 -1.23
N ILE A 47 6.29 -23.42 -0.76
CA ILE A 47 7.02 -23.33 0.52
C ILE A 47 6.09 -23.70 1.68
N LEU A 48 4.84 -23.23 1.63
CA LEU A 48 3.80 -23.57 2.60
C LEU A 48 3.45 -25.06 2.59
N LEU A 49 3.27 -25.64 1.40
CA LEU A 49 2.97 -27.06 1.25
C LEU A 49 4.13 -27.95 1.70
N ALA A 50 5.37 -27.50 1.53
CA ALA A 50 6.57 -28.17 2.02
C ALA A 50 6.75 -28.05 3.54
N GLY A 51 5.93 -27.25 4.23
CA GLY A 51 6.07 -26.99 5.67
C GLY A 51 7.33 -26.19 6.01
N GLU A 52 7.85 -25.43 5.05
CA GLU A 52 9.04 -24.61 5.23
C GLU A 52 8.73 -23.30 5.96
N ASP A 53 9.67 -22.88 6.81
CA ASP A 53 9.51 -21.67 7.62
C ASP A 53 9.71 -20.40 6.77
N LEU A 54 8.62 -19.66 6.54
CA LEU A 54 8.61 -18.38 5.82
C LEU A 54 9.50 -17.31 6.49
N THR A 55 9.84 -17.45 7.77
CA THR A 55 10.75 -16.52 8.46
C THR A 55 12.20 -16.59 7.99
N LYS A 56 12.55 -17.59 7.17
CA LYS A 56 13.84 -17.64 6.48
C LYS A 56 13.95 -16.60 5.37
N ILE A 57 12.83 -16.06 4.89
CA ILE A 57 12.81 -15.03 3.86
C ILE A 57 13.22 -13.70 4.49
N GLU A 58 14.25 -13.05 3.94
CA GLU A 58 14.72 -11.76 4.44
C GLU A 58 13.59 -10.73 4.44
N GLY A 59 13.36 -10.06 5.57
CA GLY A 59 12.28 -9.08 5.73
C GLY A 59 10.93 -9.65 6.15
N ILE A 60 10.78 -10.98 6.26
CA ILE A 60 9.58 -11.63 6.80
C ILE A 60 9.88 -12.16 8.21
N GLY A 61 9.32 -11.52 9.23
CA GLY A 61 9.36 -12.01 10.61
C GLY A 61 8.21 -12.97 10.92
N LYS A 62 8.21 -13.61 12.11
CA LYS A 62 7.15 -14.55 12.55
C LYS A 62 5.73 -14.02 12.37
N ILE A 63 5.51 -12.75 12.72
CA ILE A 63 4.19 -12.11 12.61
C ILE A 63 3.77 -12.00 11.14
N LEU A 64 4.69 -11.58 10.26
CA LEU A 64 4.39 -11.41 8.84
C LEU A 64 4.24 -12.74 8.13
N ALA A 65 5.05 -13.74 8.49
CA ALA A 65 4.90 -15.12 8.04
C ALA A 65 3.47 -15.61 8.31
N GLN A 66 2.99 -15.51 9.56
CA GLN A 66 1.61 -15.88 9.89
C GLN A 66 0.57 -15.12 9.05
N LYS A 67 0.80 -13.84 8.75
CA LYS A 67 -0.11 -13.07 7.88
C LYS A 67 -0.08 -13.51 6.42
N VAL A 68 1.07 -13.95 5.93
CA VAL A 68 1.18 -14.55 4.58
C VAL A 68 0.41 -15.87 4.56
N GLU A 69 0.56 -16.71 5.58
CA GLU A 69 -0.21 -17.96 5.71
C GLU A 69 -1.72 -17.71 5.75
N ASP A 70 -2.15 -16.79 6.63
CA ASP A 70 -3.54 -16.37 6.74
C ASP A 70 -4.06 -15.91 5.38
N LEU A 71 -3.29 -15.12 4.64
CA LEU A 71 -3.70 -14.62 3.33
C LEU A 71 -3.79 -15.73 2.29
N VAL A 72 -2.88 -16.70 2.29
CA VAL A 72 -2.91 -17.83 1.34
C VAL A 72 -4.06 -18.78 1.65
N ILE A 73 -4.34 -19.04 2.93
CA ILE A 73 -5.39 -19.99 3.36
C ILE A 73 -6.78 -19.36 3.30
N LEU A 74 -6.93 -18.13 3.83
CA LEU A 74 -8.22 -17.45 3.95
C LEU A 74 -8.55 -16.59 2.74
N GLY A 75 -7.56 -16.21 1.94
CA GLY A 75 -7.72 -15.29 0.80
C GLY A 75 -7.90 -13.82 1.21
N SER A 76 -7.91 -13.50 2.50
CA SER A 76 -8.05 -12.12 3.00
C SER A 76 -7.14 -11.85 4.20
N LEU A 77 -6.88 -10.56 4.43
CA LEU A 77 -6.02 -10.08 5.52
C LEU A 77 -6.87 -9.18 6.42
N LYS A 78 -7.17 -9.64 7.63
CA LYS A 78 -8.03 -8.91 8.58
C LYS A 78 -7.64 -7.45 8.78
N ILE A 79 -6.34 -7.17 8.86
CA ILE A 79 -5.85 -5.80 9.04
C ILE A 79 -6.17 -4.91 7.82
N LEU A 80 -6.15 -5.48 6.61
CA LEU A 80 -6.51 -4.76 5.40
C LEU A 80 -8.02 -4.52 5.36
N ASP A 81 -8.83 -5.53 5.73
CA ASP A 81 -10.28 -5.39 5.82
C ASP A 81 -10.70 -4.28 6.81
N GLU A 82 -10.05 -4.21 7.98
CA GLU A 82 -10.25 -3.14 8.96
C GLU A 82 -9.87 -1.76 8.39
N LEU A 83 -8.74 -1.67 7.69
CA LEU A 83 -8.28 -0.42 7.08
C LEU A 83 -9.18 0.04 5.92
N LEU A 84 -9.72 -0.89 5.14
CA LEU A 84 -10.66 -0.61 4.06
C LEU A 84 -12.05 -0.18 4.57
N PHE A 85 -12.38 -0.48 5.83
CA PHE A 85 -13.56 0.06 6.49
C PHE A 85 -13.39 1.55 6.85
N GLU A 86 -12.18 1.95 7.24
CA GLU A 86 -11.86 3.34 7.59
C GLU A 86 -11.57 4.21 6.35
N PHE A 87 -10.91 3.65 5.34
CA PHE A 87 -10.43 4.36 4.16
C PHE A 87 -10.94 3.74 2.86
N PRO A 88 -11.41 4.54 1.89
CA PRO A 88 -11.83 4.00 0.60
C PRO A 88 -10.63 3.41 -0.16
N GLU A 89 -10.82 2.23 -0.76
CA GLU A 89 -9.76 1.54 -1.53
C GLU A 89 -9.19 2.43 -2.64
N SER A 90 -10.01 3.31 -3.21
CA SER A 90 -9.65 4.25 -4.27
C SER A 90 -8.47 5.17 -3.92
N LEU A 91 -8.17 5.38 -2.63
CA LEU A 91 -6.98 6.12 -2.19
C LEU A 91 -5.68 5.44 -2.58
N PHE A 92 -5.66 4.10 -2.62
CA PHE A 92 -4.49 3.36 -3.06
C PHE A 92 -4.10 3.70 -4.49
N GLY A 93 -5.06 4.07 -5.35
CA GLY A 93 -4.78 4.54 -6.70
C GLY A 93 -3.86 5.77 -6.75
N MET A 94 -3.91 6.64 -5.73
CA MET A 94 -3.02 7.81 -5.65
C MET A 94 -1.55 7.43 -5.42
N SER A 95 -1.29 6.24 -4.87
CA SER A 95 0.10 5.74 -4.70
C SER A 95 0.83 5.53 -6.02
N GLN A 96 0.10 5.46 -7.15
CA GLN A 96 0.70 5.36 -8.49
C GLN A 96 1.42 6.64 -8.92
N ILE A 97 1.15 7.77 -8.26
CA ILE A 97 1.78 9.05 -8.58
C ILE A 97 3.21 9.03 -8.04
N LYS A 98 4.17 8.90 -8.96
CA LYS A 98 5.59 8.83 -8.61
C LYS A 98 6.04 10.06 -7.84
N GLY A 99 6.75 9.83 -6.73
CA GLY A 99 7.31 10.88 -5.90
C GLY A 99 6.34 11.51 -4.91
N ILE A 100 5.16 10.91 -4.72
CA ILE A 100 4.19 11.26 -3.68
C ILE A 100 4.06 10.09 -2.72
N GLY A 101 4.37 10.36 -1.45
CA GLY A 101 4.25 9.38 -0.39
C GLY A 101 2.85 9.32 0.21
N PRO A 102 2.52 8.24 0.95
CA PRO A 102 1.27 8.08 1.67
C PRO A 102 0.97 9.26 2.61
N LYS A 103 1.97 9.83 3.29
CA LYS A 103 1.78 11.01 4.16
C LYS A 103 1.18 12.21 3.40
N THR A 104 1.62 12.45 2.17
CA THR A 104 1.08 13.54 1.32
C THR A 104 -0.34 13.22 0.85
N ILE A 105 -0.60 11.97 0.48
CA ILE A 105 -1.95 11.52 0.08
C ILE A 105 -2.93 11.66 1.24
N PHE A 106 -2.53 11.26 2.45
CA PHE A 106 -3.31 11.46 3.65
C PHE A 106 -3.64 12.93 3.87
N LYS A 107 -2.66 13.84 3.72
CA LYS A 107 -2.90 15.28 3.84
C LYS A 107 -3.92 15.81 2.83
N ILE A 108 -3.85 15.33 1.58
CA ILE A 108 -4.83 15.68 0.53
C ILE A 108 -6.22 15.17 0.90
N PHE A 109 -6.32 13.91 1.33
CA PHE A 109 -7.57 13.31 1.79
C PHE A 109 -8.13 14.04 3.01
N ASP A 110 -7.31 14.39 4.00
CA ASP A 110 -7.76 15.04 5.21
C ASP A 110 -8.26 16.47 4.94
N THR A 111 -7.49 17.26 4.16
CA THR A 111 -7.79 18.67 3.90
C THR A 111 -8.89 18.85 2.85
N HIS A 112 -8.84 18.11 1.74
CA HIS A 112 -9.71 18.31 0.58
C HIS A 112 -10.78 17.23 0.43
N LYS A 113 -10.76 16.19 1.28
CA LYS A 113 -11.69 15.05 1.24
C LYS A 113 -11.72 14.32 -0.12
N ILE A 114 -10.62 14.41 -0.88
CA ILE A 114 -10.43 13.73 -2.16
C ILE A 114 -10.09 12.26 -1.92
N LYS A 115 -10.88 11.36 -2.49
CA LYS A 115 -10.86 9.91 -2.25
C LYS A 115 -10.34 9.12 -3.44
N SER A 116 -10.25 9.73 -4.62
CA SER A 116 -9.87 9.03 -5.86
C SER A 116 -8.97 9.87 -6.78
N LEU A 117 -8.27 9.20 -7.69
CA LEU A 117 -7.51 9.85 -8.77
C LEU A 117 -8.40 10.75 -9.66
N VAL A 118 -9.65 10.35 -9.87
CA VAL A 118 -10.60 11.10 -10.70
C VAL A 118 -10.96 12.42 -10.04
N GLU A 119 -11.30 12.39 -8.75
CA GLU A 119 -11.57 13.60 -7.96
C GLU A 119 -10.34 14.49 -7.88
N LEU A 120 -9.14 13.91 -7.71
CA LEU A 120 -7.89 14.66 -7.68
C LEU A 120 -7.64 15.40 -9.00
N LYS A 121 -7.87 14.75 -10.13
CA LYS A 121 -7.77 15.37 -11.46
C LYS A 121 -8.77 16.50 -11.63
N GLN A 122 -10.03 16.29 -11.25
CA GLN A 122 -11.08 17.31 -11.36
C GLN A 122 -10.76 18.53 -10.48
N PHE A 123 -10.26 18.31 -9.26
CA PHE A 123 -9.85 19.37 -8.35
C PHE A 123 -8.76 20.25 -8.97
N LEU A 124 -7.72 19.63 -9.55
CA LEU A 124 -6.65 20.36 -10.23
C LEU A 124 -7.13 21.11 -11.48
N GLN A 125 -8.05 20.53 -12.25
CA GLN A 125 -8.62 21.17 -13.44
C GLN A 125 -9.44 22.42 -13.10
N ARG A 126 -9.98 22.53 -11.89
CA ARG A 126 -10.67 23.73 -11.40
C ARG A 126 -9.71 24.88 -11.05
N GLY A 127 -8.39 24.65 -11.12
CA GLY A 127 -7.38 25.62 -10.73
C GLY A 127 -7.21 25.77 -9.22
N GLU A 128 -7.77 24.83 -8.43
CA GLU A 128 -7.68 24.85 -6.98
C GLU A 128 -6.29 24.40 -6.51
N LYS A 129 -5.76 25.07 -5.47
CA LYS A 129 -4.45 24.75 -4.90
C LYS A 129 -4.56 23.63 -3.88
N LEU A 130 -3.74 22.60 -4.04
CA LEU A 130 -3.64 21.53 -3.07
C LEU A 130 -2.92 22.05 -1.81
N ALA A 131 -3.29 21.53 -0.64
CA ALA A 131 -2.71 21.91 0.64
C ALA A 131 -1.38 21.17 0.90
N VAL A 132 -0.57 21.01 -0.14
CA VAL A 132 0.70 20.28 -0.14
C VAL A 132 1.83 21.21 -0.55
N ALA A 133 3.07 20.81 -0.26
CA ALA A 133 4.22 21.60 -0.71
C ALA A 133 4.25 21.67 -2.24
N THR A 134 4.66 22.82 -2.78
CA THR A 134 4.75 23.11 -4.22
C THR A 134 5.46 22.02 -5.04
N PRO A 135 6.55 21.38 -4.57
CA PRO A 135 7.18 20.30 -5.32
C PRO A 135 6.28 19.07 -5.53
N TYR A 136 5.39 18.76 -4.57
CA TYR A 136 4.46 17.65 -4.70
C TYR A 136 3.33 17.98 -5.66
N GLU A 137 2.81 19.20 -5.60
CA GLU A 137 1.77 19.67 -6.52
C GLU A 137 2.22 19.58 -7.98
N CYS A 138 3.47 20.00 -8.27
CA CYS A 138 4.04 19.87 -9.62
C CYS A 138 4.08 18.41 -10.11
N LYS A 139 4.44 17.46 -9.25
CA LYS A 139 4.46 16.03 -9.61
C LYS A 139 3.07 15.48 -9.90
N ILE A 140 2.05 15.91 -9.15
CA ILE A 140 0.65 15.51 -9.41
C ILE A 140 0.21 16.05 -10.76
N LYS A 141 0.49 17.33 -11.04
CA LYS A 141 0.16 17.96 -12.32
C LYS A 141 0.87 17.28 -13.49
N GLU A 142 2.16 16.96 -13.35
CA GLU A 142 2.94 16.22 -14.33
C GLU A 142 2.34 14.83 -14.62
N PHE A 143 1.91 14.11 -13.58
CA PHE A 143 1.25 12.81 -13.72
C PHE A 143 -0.04 12.89 -14.56
N PHE A 144 -0.84 13.94 -14.36
CA PHE A 144 -2.08 14.16 -15.11
C PHE A 144 -1.88 14.93 -16.43
N LYS A 145 -0.65 15.38 -16.73
CA LYS A 145 -0.28 16.18 -17.91
C LYS A 145 -1.10 17.47 -18.03
N ILE A 146 -1.27 18.18 -16.91
CA ILE A 146 -2.01 19.46 -16.77
C ILE A 146 -1.12 20.55 -16.18
#